data_AF-A0A946FMH4-F1
#
_entry.id   AF-A0A946FMH4-F1
#
_cell.length_a   1.000
_cell.length_b   1.000
_cell.length_c   1.000
_cell.angle_alpha   90.00
_cell.angle_beta   90.00
_cell.angle_gamma   90.00
#
_symmetry.space_group_name_H-M   'P 1'
#
loop_
_entity.id
_entity.type
_entity.pdbx_description
1 polymer ?
#
loop_
_entity_poly.entity_id
_entity_poly.type
_entity_poly.pdbx_seq_one_letter_code
_entity_poly.pdbx_strand_id
1 'polypeptide(L)'
;MATFDASDSAIKLMRSAEFIALEGTGTYTVLIKNAFVPDEDIIAEDAATFVPRIRQGFVLLQFGMGLGLARGAAHAMKTHAATAANAAWLPLQPEIIFERAAVLEDRAATLAHTAADPSRAAFLDVLKTRLEVAELAMSATQSAALQAGAAGFIQGSDTNRRQREALFVGIVTPSIKHITMELARD
;
A
#
# COMPACT_ATOMS: atom_id res chain seq x y z
N MET A 1 19.19 0.97 15.29
CA MET A 1 18.60 1.78 14.21
C MET A 1 19.27 3.13 14.25
N ALA A 2 19.75 3.62 13.11
CA ALA A 2 20.53 4.85 13.03
C ALA A 2 20.20 5.65 11.76
N THR A 3 20.53 6.93 11.76
CA THR A 3 20.51 7.80 10.59
C THR A 3 21.82 7.73 9.83
N PHE A 4 21.75 7.98 8.52
CA PHE A 4 22.91 8.14 7.64
C PHE A 4 22.67 9.37 6.76
N ASP A 5 23.68 10.22 6.63
CA ASP A 5 23.64 11.30 5.64
C ASP A 5 23.91 10.72 4.24
N ALA A 6 22.98 10.94 3.31
CA ALA A 6 23.13 10.50 1.93
C ALA A 6 24.29 11.19 1.18
N SER A 7 24.83 12.28 1.73
CA SER A 7 26.00 12.98 1.20
C SER A 7 27.34 12.38 1.63
N ASP A 8 27.35 11.47 2.61
CA ASP A 8 28.57 10.79 3.05
C ASP A 8 29.13 9.92 1.90
N SER A 9 30.43 10.07 1.64
CA SER A 9 31.19 9.28 0.68
C SER A 9 31.11 7.75 0.90
N ALA A 10 30.81 7.30 2.11
CA ALA A 10 30.59 5.90 2.46
C ALA A 10 29.21 5.37 2.01
N ILE A 11 28.31 6.25 1.59
CA ILE A 11 26.95 5.97 1.13
C ILE A 11 26.87 6.14 -0.38
N LYS A 12 26.38 5.12 -1.08
CA LYS A 12 26.13 5.18 -2.52
C LYS A 12 24.68 4.88 -2.84
N LEU A 13 24.00 5.83 -3.47
CA LEU A 13 22.66 5.65 -4.01
C LEU A 13 22.74 5.15 -5.45
N MET A 14 22.17 3.98 -5.72
CA MET A 14 22.08 3.43 -7.06
C MET A 14 20.61 3.34 -7.46
N ARG A 15 20.23 4.00 -8.57
CA ARG A 15 18.84 3.94 -9.04
C ARG A 15 18.47 2.49 -9.34
N SER A 16 17.33 2.05 -8.81
CA SER A 16 16.79 0.72 -9.09
C SER A 16 16.33 0.60 -10.54
N ALA A 17 15.96 -0.61 -10.95
CA ALA A 17 15.38 -0.83 -12.28
C ALA A 17 14.13 0.03 -12.49
N GLU A 18 13.83 0.36 -13.75
CA GLU A 18 12.59 1.05 -14.11
C GLU A 18 11.38 0.17 -13.78
N PHE A 19 10.45 0.70 -13.00
CA PHE A 19 9.22 0.00 -12.66
C PHE A 19 8.10 0.30 -13.64
N ILE A 20 7.19 -0.65 -13.76
CA ILE A 20 5.99 -0.48 -14.58
C ILE A 20 5.05 0.58 -14.04
N ALA A 21 5.18 1.11 -12.83
CA ALA A 21 4.35 2.19 -12.28
C ALA A 21 5.06 2.89 -11.12
N LEU A 22 4.48 4.02 -10.68
CA LEU A 22 4.99 4.82 -9.54
C LEU A 22 6.37 5.47 -9.76
N GLU A 23 6.82 5.60 -11.02
CA GLU A 23 8.05 6.30 -11.42
C GLU A 23 8.02 7.83 -11.17
N GLY A 24 6.93 8.37 -10.61
CA GLY A 24 6.94 9.70 -10.00
C GLY A 24 7.75 9.78 -8.70
N THR A 25 8.19 8.62 -8.19
CA THR A 25 9.07 8.48 -7.02
C THR A 25 10.36 7.77 -7.40
N GLY A 26 11.49 8.26 -6.91
CA GLY A 26 12.79 7.62 -7.16
C GLY A 26 13.04 6.49 -6.17
N THR A 27 13.16 5.26 -6.67
CA THR A 27 13.56 4.11 -5.86
C THR A 27 15.05 3.82 -6.07
N TYR A 28 15.78 3.69 -4.97
CA TYR A 28 17.22 3.50 -4.97
C TYR A 28 17.62 2.35 -4.06
N THR A 29 18.62 1.59 -4.50
CA THR A 29 19.42 0.74 -3.62
C THR A 29 20.43 1.62 -2.89
N VAL A 30 20.40 1.59 -1.56
CA VAL A 30 21.36 2.28 -0.70
C VAL A 30 22.49 1.31 -0.33
N LEU A 31 23.71 1.59 -0.77
CA LEU A 31 24.90 0.84 -0.36
C LEU A 31 25.64 1.61 0.73
N ILE A 32 25.92 0.94 1.83
CA ILE A 32 26.63 1.49 2.98
C ILE A 32 27.91 0.68 3.17
N LYS A 33 29.07 1.33 3.11
CA LYS A 33 30.37 0.64 3.27
C LYS A 33 31.30 1.43 4.18
N ASN A 34 31.64 0.84 5.32
CA ASN A 34 32.54 1.44 6.32
C ASN A 34 32.11 2.85 6.76
N ALA A 35 30.79 3.13 6.78
CA ALA A 35 30.26 4.39 7.29
C ALA A 35 30.42 4.42 8.81
N PHE A 36 30.93 5.53 9.34
CA PHE A 36 30.95 5.78 10.77
C PHE A 36 29.58 6.32 11.20
N VAL A 37 29.08 5.85 12.34
CA VAL A 37 27.81 6.30 12.91
C VAL A 37 28.12 6.84 14.30
N PRO A 38 28.03 8.16 14.53
CA PRO A 38 28.23 8.72 15.85
C PRO A 38 27.01 8.46 16.75
N ASP A 39 27.20 8.57 18.08
CA ASP A 39 26.15 8.25 19.06
C ASP A 39 24.91 9.14 18.88
N GLU A 40 25.07 10.41 18.47
CA GLU A 40 23.96 11.32 18.19
C GLU A 40 23.05 10.90 17.02
N ASP A 41 23.54 10.04 16.12
CA ASP A 41 22.78 9.49 14.99
C ASP A 41 22.10 8.14 15.32
N ILE A 42 22.28 7.62 16.54
CA ILE A 42 21.62 6.40 16.99
C ILE A 42 20.19 6.74 17.45
N ILE A 43 19.20 6.28 16.68
CA ILE A 43 17.78 6.40 17.06
C ILE A 43 17.39 5.36 18.13
N ALA A 44 17.94 4.15 18.01
CA ALA A 44 17.69 3.07 18.98
C ALA A 44 18.81 2.04 18.95
N GLU A 45 19.43 1.75 20.10
CA GLU A 45 20.45 0.71 20.22
C GLU A 45 19.85 -0.68 19.97
N ASP A 46 18.71 -0.98 20.60
CA ASP A 46 17.96 -2.23 20.39
C ASP A 46 16.77 -2.02 19.44
N ALA A 47 16.99 -2.33 18.16
CA ALA A 47 15.95 -2.28 17.16
C ALA A 47 14.83 -3.31 17.40
N ALA A 48 15.12 -4.45 18.02
CA ALA A 48 14.12 -5.50 18.27
C ALA A 48 13.07 -5.05 19.29
N THR A 49 13.47 -4.23 20.26
CA THR A 49 12.55 -3.60 21.23
C THR A 49 11.86 -2.36 20.66
N PHE A 50 12.55 -1.59 19.81
CA PHE A 50 12.00 -0.35 19.24
C PHE A 50 10.96 -0.58 18.15
N VAL A 51 11.25 -1.45 17.16
CA VAL A 51 10.40 -1.65 15.97
C VAL A 51 8.96 -2.04 16.30
N PRO A 52 8.66 -2.92 17.28
CA PRO A 52 7.29 -3.27 17.65
C PRO A 52 6.40 -2.06 17.99
N ARG A 53 6.99 -0.98 18.53
CA ARG A 53 6.28 0.23 18.95
C ARG A 53 5.94 1.19 17.81
N ILE A 54 6.60 1.05 16.65
CA ILE A 54 6.44 1.96 15.51
C ILE A 54 5.83 1.28 14.29
N ARG A 55 6.00 -0.04 14.15
CA ARG A 55 5.64 -0.80 12.93
C ARG A 55 4.18 -0.67 12.54
N GLN A 56 3.26 -0.54 13.51
CA GLN A 56 1.84 -0.36 13.22
C GLN A 56 1.60 0.96 12.47
N GLY A 57 2.21 2.04 12.94
CA GLY A 57 2.14 3.35 12.28
C GLY A 57 2.64 3.30 10.83
N PHE A 58 3.77 2.63 10.57
CA PHE A 58 4.30 2.45 9.21
C PHE A 58 3.33 1.72 8.27
N VAL A 59 2.57 0.76 8.79
CA VAL A 59 1.58 0.02 7.99
C VAL A 59 0.31 0.84 7.78
N LEU A 60 -0.17 1.53 8.82
CA LEU A 60 -1.36 2.39 8.76
C LEU A 60 -1.19 3.56 7.79
N LEU A 61 -0.01 4.18 7.75
CA LEU A 61 0.29 5.29 6.82
C LEU A 61 0.16 4.87 5.35
N GLN A 62 0.24 3.58 5.04
CA GLN A 62 0.05 3.05 3.68
C GLN A 62 -1.43 2.83 3.32
N PHE A 63 -2.39 2.98 4.24
CA PHE A 63 -3.79 2.67 3.90
C PHE A 63 -4.37 3.68 2.92
N GLY A 64 -3.90 4.93 2.99
CA GLY A 64 -4.35 6.01 2.12
C GLY A 64 -4.19 5.68 0.62
N MET A 65 -3.08 5.06 0.22
CA MET A 65 -2.88 4.71 -1.20
C MET A 65 -3.87 3.63 -1.68
N GLY A 66 -4.16 2.62 -0.86
CA GLY A 66 -5.10 1.55 -1.23
C GLY A 66 -6.55 2.05 -1.27
N LEU A 67 -6.98 2.79 -0.23
CA LEU A 67 -8.32 3.35 -0.15
C LEU A 67 -8.56 4.41 -1.24
N GLY A 68 -7.56 5.26 -1.51
CA GLY A 68 -7.62 6.24 -2.60
C GLY A 68 -7.76 5.59 -3.98
N LEU A 69 -7.00 4.52 -4.25
CA LEU A 69 -7.13 3.75 -5.48
C LEU A 69 -8.51 3.11 -5.63
N ALA A 70 -9.05 2.51 -4.56
CA ALA A 70 -10.38 1.92 -4.56
C ALA A 70 -11.47 2.96 -4.87
N ARG A 71 -11.48 4.09 -4.16
CA ARG A 71 -12.41 5.20 -4.42
C ARG A 71 -12.26 5.78 -5.82
N GLY A 72 -11.02 5.96 -6.27
CA GLY A 72 -10.72 6.47 -7.61
C GLY A 72 -11.17 5.53 -8.74
N ALA A 73 -11.15 4.21 -8.51
CA ALA A 73 -11.71 3.22 -9.43
C ALA A 73 -13.25 3.27 -9.44
N ALA A 74 -13.88 3.31 -8.26
CA ALA A 74 -15.33 3.41 -8.14
C ALA A 74 -15.88 4.71 -8.76
N HIS A 75 -15.15 5.82 -8.64
CA HIS A 75 -15.53 7.07 -9.30
C HIS A 75 -15.47 6.93 -10.83
N ALA A 76 -14.41 6.34 -11.38
CA ALA A 76 -14.29 6.09 -12.82
C ALA A 76 -15.45 5.22 -13.34
N MET A 77 -15.80 4.16 -12.60
CA MET A 77 -16.95 3.31 -12.90
C MET A 77 -18.27 4.10 -12.98
N LYS A 78 -18.49 5.06 -12.09
CA LYS A 78 -19.68 5.93 -12.14
C LYS A 78 -19.71 6.87 -13.35
N THR A 79 -18.55 7.36 -13.79
CA THR A 79 -18.47 8.28 -14.93
C THR A 79 -18.63 7.60 -16.30
N HIS A 80 -18.39 6.29 -16.39
CA HIS A 80 -18.52 5.53 -17.63
C HIS A 80 -19.99 5.10 -17.90
N ALA A 81 -20.83 6.06 -18.30
CA ALA A 81 -22.25 5.83 -18.58
C ALA A 81 -22.53 4.91 -19.78
N ALA A 82 -21.63 4.88 -20.78
CA ALA A 82 -21.84 4.14 -22.03
C ALA A 82 -21.93 2.61 -21.86
N THR A 83 -21.46 2.06 -20.74
CA THR A 83 -21.49 0.61 -20.45
C THR A 83 -22.34 0.24 -19.24
N ALA A 84 -23.06 1.20 -18.63
CA ALA A 84 -23.74 1.02 -17.34
C ALA A 84 -24.72 -0.17 -17.30
N ALA A 85 -25.48 -0.41 -18.37
CA ALA A 85 -26.44 -1.52 -18.43
C ALA A 85 -25.78 -2.91 -18.40
N ASN A 86 -24.66 -3.09 -19.10
CA ASN A 86 -23.90 -4.35 -19.08
C ASN A 86 -23.03 -4.45 -17.82
N ALA A 87 -22.54 -3.31 -17.31
CA ALA A 87 -21.74 -3.24 -16.10
C ALA A 87 -22.50 -3.66 -14.82
N ALA A 88 -23.84 -3.59 -14.83
CA ALA A 88 -24.69 -4.06 -13.74
C ALA A 88 -24.50 -5.54 -13.40
N TRP A 89 -23.96 -6.34 -14.33
CA TRP A 89 -23.65 -7.76 -14.13
C TRP A 89 -22.27 -8.02 -13.52
N LEU A 90 -21.44 -6.99 -13.35
CA LEU A 90 -20.16 -7.15 -12.65
C LEU A 90 -20.41 -7.40 -11.16
N PRO A 91 -19.65 -8.31 -10.52
CA PRO A 91 -19.93 -8.73 -9.15
C PRO A 91 -19.66 -7.64 -8.10
N LEU A 92 -18.78 -6.68 -8.42
CA LEU A 92 -18.40 -5.60 -7.52
C LEU A 92 -18.80 -4.26 -8.12
N GLN A 93 -19.87 -3.69 -7.58
CA GLN A 93 -20.44 -2.40 -8.00
C GLN A 93 -19.77 -1.22 -7.26
N PRO A 94 -19.76 0.00 -7.85
CA PRO A 94 -19.05 1.13 -7.28
C PRO A 94 -19.58 1.57 -5.90
N GLU A 95 -20.87 1.43 -5.63
CA GLU A 95 -21.48 1.70 -4.32
C GLU A 95 -20.87 0.82 -3.22
N ILE A 96 -20.71 -0.47 -3.51
CA ILE A 96 -20.11 -1.45 -2.59
C ILE A 96 -18.64 -1.11 -2.33
N ILE A 97 -17.92 -0.65 -3.35
CA ILE A 97 -16.52 -0.22 -3.19
C ILE A 97 -16.43 1.00 -2.25
N PHE A 98 -17.31 2.00 -2.42
CA PHE A 98 -17.34 3.16 -1.54
C PHE A 98 -17.69 2.79 -0.10
N GLU A 99 -18.70 1.94 0.10
CA GLU A 99 -19.10 1.45 1.42
C GLU A 99 -17.95 0.71 2.12
N ARG A 100 -17.34 -0.26 1.44
CA ARG A 100 -16.20 -1.01 2.00
C ARG A 100 -15.01 -0.10 2.29
N ALA A 101 -14.73 0.88 1.44
CA ALA A 101 -13.66 1.84 1.68
C ALA A 101 -13.91 2.70 2.92
N ALA A 102 -15.16 3.15 3.14
CA ALA A 102 -15.54 3.91 4.32
C ALA A 102 -15.40 3.08 5.61
N VAL A 103 -15.89 1.83 5.60
CA VAL A 103 -15.74 0.91 6.75
C VAL A 103 -14.26 0.67 7.09
N LEU A 104 -13.40 0.50 6.09
CA LEU A 104 -11.96 0.30 6.30
C LEU A 104 -11.27 1.59 6.77
N GLU A 105 -11.71 2.77 6.34
CA GLU A 105 -11.22 4.05 6.82
C GLU A 105 -11.56 4.28 8.30
N ASP A 106 -12.80 4.00 8.71
CA ASP A 106 -13.23 4.11 10.11
C ASP A 106 -12.45 3.13 11.01
N ARG A 107 -12.22 1.90 10.51
CA ARG A 107 -11.40 0.91 11.22
C ARG A 107 -9.95 1.38 11.32
N ALA A 108 -9.39 1.98 10.27
CA ALA A 108 -8.03 2.52 10.28
C ALA A 108 -7.89 3.67 11.28
N ALA A 109 -8.88 4.56 11.34
CA ALA A 109 -8.91 5.66 12.32
C ALA A 109 -8.94 5.10 13.76
N THR A 110 -9.72 4.05 14.00
CA THR A 110 -9.75 3.37 15.31
C THR A 110 -8.39 2.78 15.67
N LEU A 111 -7.76 2.03 14.75
CA LEU A 111 -6.44 1.40 14.95
C LEU A 111 -5.33 2.44 15.16
N ALA A 112 -5.44 3.63 14.58
CA ALA A 112 -4.46 4.70 14.74
C ALA A 112 -4.33 5.16 16.20
N HIS A 113 -5.39 5.07 17.01
CA HIS A 113 -5.35 5.44 18.43
C HIS A 113 -4.44 4.50 19.26
N THR A 114 -4.19 3.29 18.79
CA THR A 114 -3.35 2.28 19.47
C THR A 114 -2.07 1.96 18.72
N ALA A 115 -1.66 2.80 17.77
CA ALA A 115 -0.51 2.51 16.89
C ALA A 115 0.83 2.34 17.62
N ALA A 116 0.94 2.79 18.88
CA ALA A 116 2.12 2.62 19.72
C ALA A 116 2.14 1.32 20.54
N ASP A 117 1.06 0.53 20.53
CA ASP A 117 0.99 -0.75 21.24
C ASP A 117 1.99 -1.75 20.63
N PRO A 118 2.96 -2.27 21.39
CA PRO A 118 3.92 -3.25 20.86
C PRO A 118 3.32 -4.66 20.69
N SER A 119 2.11 -4.92 21.19
CA SER A 119 1.53 -6.26 21.24
C SER A 119 1.37 -6.89 19.86
N ARG A 120 1.59 -8.21 19.80
CA ARG A 120 1.37 -8.98 18.56
C ARG A 120 -0.09 -8.92 18.13
N ALA A 121 -1.02 -9.04 19.08
CA ALA A 121 -2.45 -9.00 18.80
C ALA A 121 -2.87 -7.70 18.08
N ALA A 122 -2.47 -6.54 18.60
CA ALA A 122 -2.76 -5.26 17.96
C ALA A 122 -2.13 -5.15 16.56
N PHE A 123 -0.90 -5.66 16.39
CA PHE A 123 -0.27 -5.68 15.07
C PHE A 123 -1.01 -6.58 14.07
N LEU A 124 -1.50 -7.75 14.49
CA LEU A 124 -2.28 -8.64 13.62
C LEU A 124 -3.58 -7.98 13.15
N ASP A 125 -4.23 -7.16 13.96
CA ASP A 125 -5.44 -6.43 13.56
C ASP A 125 -5.16 -5.35 12.51
N VAL A 126 -4.01 -4.67 12.62
CA VAL A 126 -3.49 -3.79 11.56
C VAL A 126 -3.20 -4.58 10.28
N LEU A 127 -2.57 -5.76 10.37
CA LEU A 127 -2.27 -6.59 9.20
C LEU A 127 -3.53 -7.11 8.51
N LYS A 128 -4.55 -7.58 9.25
CA LYS A 128 -5.85 -7.99 8.68
C LYS A 128 -6.49 -6.84 7.91
N THR A 129 -6.51 -5.65 8.50
CA THR A 129 -7.08 -4.48 7.83
C THR A 129 -6.27 -4.06 6.61
N ARG A 130 -4.93 -4.13 6.68
CA ARG A 130 -4.03 -3.87 5.55
C ARG A 130 -4.26 -4.83 4.38
N LEU A 131 -4.58 -6.10 4.67
CA LEU A 131 -4.94 -7.11 3.68
C LEU A 131 -6.25 -6.74 2.99
N GLU A 132 -7.30 -6.45 3.75
CA GLU A 132 -8.61 -6.04 3.20
C GLU A 132 -8.51 -4.78 2.34
N VAL A 133 -7.69 -3.80 2.73
CA VAL A 133 -7.40 -2.59 1.93
C VAL A 133 -6.72 -2.95 0.60
N ALA A 134 -5.74 -3.85 0.60
CA ALA A 134 -5.05 -4.29 -0.61
C ALA A 134 -6.01 -5.00 -1.58
N GLU A 135 -6.78 -5.94 -1.06
CA GLU A 135 -7.74 -6.73 -1.82
C GLU A 135 -8.85 -5.84 -2.40
N LEU A 136 -9.32 -4.85 -1.63
CA LEU A 136 -10.29 -3.88 -2.14
C LEU A 136 -9.70 -3.04 -3.28
N ALA A 137 -8.48 -2.52 -3.13
CA ALA A 137 -7.84 -1.74 -4.20
C ALA A 137 -7.65 -2.57 -5.49
N MET A 138 -7.18 -3.81 -5.36
CA MET A 138 -6.97 -4.70 -6.50
C MET A 138 -8.29 -5.09 -7.18
N SER A 139 -9.31 -5.49 -6.40
CA SER A 139 -10.62 -5.87 -6.95
C SER A 139 -11.39 -4.70 -7.55
N ALA A 140 -11.31 -3.51 -6.94
CA ALA A 140 -11.93 -2.29 -7.46
C ALA A 140 -11.33 -1.88 -8.81
N THR A 141 -10.00 -1.86 -8.92
CA THR A 141 -9.31 -1.50 -10.16
C THR A 141 -9.50 -2.55 -11.27
N GLN A 142 -9.60 -3.83 -10.91
CA GLN A 142 -9.99 -4.89 -11.83
C GLN A 142 -11.43 -4.69 -12.35
N SER A 143 -12.37 -4.38 -11.46
CA SER A 143 -13.78 -4.15 -11.83
C SER A 143 -13.93 -2.93 -12.75
N ALA A 144 -13.20 -1.85 -12.48
CA ALA A 144 -13.15 -0.67 -13.34
C ALA A 144 -12.59 -1.00 -14.74
N ALA A 145 -11.53 -1.80 -14.82
CA ALA A 145 -10.98 -2.22 -16.11
C ALA A 145 -11.96 -3.12 -16.90
N LEU A 146 -12.64 -4.06 -16.23
CA LEU A 146 -13.66 -4.91 -16.86
C LEU A 146 -14.83 -4.08 -17.38
N GLN A 147 -15.30 -3.09 -16.62
CA GLN A 147 -16.37 -2.18 -17.05
C GLN A 147 -15.96 -1.31 -18.25
N ALA A 148 -14.71 -0.86 -18.29
CA ALA A 148 -14.16 -0.08 -19.40
C ALA A 148 -13.93 -0.93 -20.67
N GLY A 149 -13.83 -2.26 -20.53
CA GLY A 149 -13.63 -3.18 -21.64
C GLY A 149 -12.34 -2.90 -22.41
N ALA A 150 -12.39 -3.03 -23.75
CA ALA A 150 -11.22 -2.85 -24.61
C ALA A 150 -10.55 -1.46 -24.45
N ALA A 151 -11.34 -0.40 -24.23
CA ALA A 151 -10.80 0.94 -23.99
C ALA A 151 -9.95 1.01 -22.72
N GLY A 152 -10.33 0.22 -21.70
CA GLY A 152 -9.58 0.10 -20.46
C GLY A 152 -8.26 -0.66 -20.61
N PHE A 153 -8.08 -1.43 -21.67
CA PHE A 153 -6.89 -2.25 -21.91
C PHE A 153 -5.82 -1.56 -22.79
N ILE A 154 -6.10 -0.34 -23.27
CA ILE A 154 -5.16 0.45 -24.08
C ILE A 154 -3.98 0.94 -23.22
N GLN A 155 -2.78 0.97 -23.79
CA GLN A 155 -1.61 1.57 -23.13
C GLN A 155 -1.86 3.04 -22.80
N GLY A 156 -1.61 3.42 -21.55
CA GLY A 156 -1.84 4.78 -21.06
C GLY A 156 -3.29 5.07 -20.64
N SER A 157 -4.20 4.09 -20.72
CA SER A 157 -5.56 4.26 -20.19
C SER A 157 -5.53 4.48 -18.66
N ASP A 158 -6.57 5.15 -18.19
CA ASP A 158 -6.76 5.48 -16.78
C ASP A 158 -6.89 4.24 -15.88
N THR A 159 -7.54 3.19 -16.39
CA THR A 159 -7.68 1.88 -15.73
C THR A 159 -6.38 1.09 -15.74
N ASN A 160 -5.59 1.15 -16.82
CA ASN A 160 -4.28 0.52 -16.92
C ASN A 160 -3.30 1.10 -15.88
N ARG A 161 -3.26 2.43 -15.72
CA ARG A 161 -2.49 3.08 -14.64
C ARG A 161 -2.89 2.54 -13.26
N ARG A 162 -4.19 2.59 -12.94
CA ARG A 162 -4.73 2.13 -11.65
C ARG A 162 -4.43 0.67 -11.34
N GLN A 163 -4.54 -0.23 -12.31
CA GLN A 163 -4.25 -1.66 -12.08
C GLN A 163 -2.79 -1.89 -11.73
N ARG A 164 -1.85 -1.23 -12.43
CA ARG A 164 -0.42 -1.33 -12.10
C ARG A 164 -0.10 -0.75 -10.72
N GLU A 165 -0.71 0.37 -10.36
CA GLU A 165 -0.55 0.98 -9.03
C GLU A 165 -1.20 0.13 -7.92
N ALA A 166 -2.35 -0.50 -8.16
CA ALA A 166 -2.99 -1.39 -7.20
C ALA A 166 -2.19 -2.68 -6.96
N LEU A 167 -1.52 -3.20 -7.99
CA LEU A 167 -0.58 -4.31 -7.80
C LEU A 167 0.54 -3.93 -6.82
N PHE A 168 1.02 -2.69 -6.87
CA PHE A 168 2.02 -2.21 -5.91
C PHE A 168 1.50 -2.25 -4.47
N VAL A 169 0.24 -1.89 -4.21
CA VAL A 169 -0.40 -2.03 -2.88
C VAL A 169 -0.35 -3.48 -2.38
N GLY A 170 -0.45 -4.47 -3.27
CA GLY A 170 -0.38 -5.88 -2.91
C GLY A 170 1.04 -6.40 -2.61
N ILE A 171 2.07 -5.79 -3.21
CA ILE A 171 3.46 -6.28 -3.11
C ILE A 171 4.36 -5.43 -2.20
N VAL A 172 4.00 -4.17 -1.93
CA VAL A 172 4.75 -3.29 -1.02
C VAL A 172 4.67 -3.81 0.41
N THR A 173 5.76 -3.69 1.16
CA THR A 173 5.88 -4.26 2.51
C THR A 173 4.93 -3.57 3.51
N PRO A 174 4.16 -4.34 4.30
CA PRO A 174 4.05 -5.80 4.27
C PRO A 174 3.19 -6.26 3.08
N SER A 175 3.77 -7.12 2.23
CA SER A 175 3.06 -7.65 1.06
C SER A 175 1.95 -8.61 1.49
N ILE A 176 0.96 -8.84 0.63
CA ILE A 176 -0.11 -9.83 0.88
C ILE A 176 0.50 -11.19 1.27
N LYS A 177 1.57 -11.63 0.58
CA LYS A 177 2.30 -12.87 0.91
C LYS A 177 2.86 -12.87 2.33
N HIS A 178 3.42 -11.74 2.78
CA HIS A 178 3.93 -11.61 4.13
C HIS A 178 2.77 -11.65 5.14
N ILE A 179 1.73 -10.85 4.89
CA ILE A 179 0.58 -10.74 5.79
C ILE A 179 -0.07 -12.11 6.00
N THR A 180 -0.36 -12.85 4.94
CA THR A 180 -1.01 -14.17 5.06
C THR A 180 -0.12 -15.19 5.79
N MET A 181 1.20 -15.13 5.59
CA MET A 181 2.15 -15.93 6.36
C MET A 181 2.10 -15.58 7.86
N GLU A 182 2.12 -14.29 8.21
CA GLU A 182 2.14 -13.84 9.60
C GLU A 182 0.82 -14.14 10.33
N LEU A 183 -0.32 -14.06 9.62
CA LEU A 183 -1.64 -14.42 10.14
C LEU A 183 -1.82 -15.93 10.35
N ALA A 184 -1.05 -16.77 9.63
CA ALA A 184 -1.10 -18.22 9.75
C ALA A 184 -0.16 -18.77 10.85
N ARG A 185 0.64 -17.91 11.49
CA ARG A 185 1.50 -18.31 12.61
C ARG A 185 0.70 -18.29 13.91
N ASP A 186 0.78 -19.38 14.66
CA ASP A 186 0.19 -19.51 16.01
C ASP A 186 0.76 -18.43 16.96
#